data_AF-A0A8J3XG51-F1
#
_entry.id   AF-A0A8J3XG51-F1
#
_cell.length_a   1.000
_cell.length_b   1.000
_cell.length_c   1.000
_cell.angle_alpha   90.00
_cell.angle_beta   90.00
_cell.angle_gamma   90.00
#
_symmetry.space_group_name_H-M   'P 1'
#
loop_
_entity.id
_entity.type
_entity.pdbx_description
1 polymer ?
#
loop_
_entity_poly.entity_id
_entity_poly.type
_entity_poly.pdbx_seq_one_letter_code
_entity_poly.pdbx_strand_id
1 'polypeptide(L)'
;MNDDDMLAAMRSSLTGTKDALTHVHMDRRPEAIMARARGRRLRGVAGVGTGGLALAIGLALSLSGGTSVASGGHPGAPSSSSATRAVHVNLAAWSVNTSPNGLVEVTIRELKDPARLAKTLADAGVPVVLTSGPVCASSDGQLELQVSQVVRKLPGPGGLVMSINPKAMPAGTELVIGIGTLRIGSQQGPAAAFDLQKKGSPLNCPGKPKAATN
;
A
#
# COMPACT_ATOMS: atom_id res chain seq x y z
N MET A 1 -37.44 -14.57 -31.52
CA MET A 1 -37.18 -15.08 -30.16
C MET A 1 -37.95 -14.17 -29.24
N ASN A 2 -38.92 -14.72 -28.51
CA ASN A 2 -40.00 -13.95 -27.88
C ASN A 2 -39.60 -13.51 -26.47
N ASP A 3 -40.06 -12.34 -26.01
CA ASP A 3 -39.71 -11.78 -24.70
C ASP A 3 -40.14 -12.68 -23.52
N ASP A 4 -41.15 -13.51 -23.74
CA ASP A 4 -41.63 -14.49 -22.75
C ASP A 4 -40.60 -15.60 -22.46
N ASP A 5 -39.79 -16.00 -23.46
CA ASP A 5 -38.74 -17.01 -23.29
C ASP A 5 -37.60 -16.47 -22.41
N MET A 6 -37.32 -15.16 -22.54
CA MET A 6 -36.28 -14.49 -21.76
C MET A 6 -36.70 -14.33 -20.30
N LEU A 7 -37.98 -14.00 -20.05
CA LEU A 7 -38.53 -13.92 -18.70
C LEU A 7 -38.62 -15.29 -18.02
N ALA A 8 -38.94 -16.35 -18.77
CA ALA A 8 -38.94 -17.72 -18.26
C ALA A 8 -37.52 -18.17 -17.86
N ALA A 9 -36.51 -17.87 -18.70
CA ALA A 9 -35.11 -18.18 -18.40
C ALA A 9 -34.58 -17.41 -17.18
N MET A 10 -34.93 -16.12 -17.04
CA MET A 10 -34.53 -15.31 -15.88
C MET A 10 -35.15 -15.82 -14.57
N ARG A 11 -36.43 -16.21 -14.60
CA ARG A 11 -37.09 -16.78 -13.41
C ARG A 11 -36.44 -18.10 -13.00
N SER A 12 -36.11 -18.96 -13.96
CA SER A 12 -35.43 -20.24 -13.71
C SER A 12 -34.04 -20.06 -13.09
N SER A 13 -33.28 -19.06 -13.52
CA SER A 13 -31.97 -18.73 -12.94
C SER A 13 -32.10 -18.22 -11.50
N LEU A 14 -33.12 -17.41 -11.21
CA LEU A 14 -33.37 -16.91 -9.85
C LEU A 14 -33.77 -18.03 -8.87
N THR A 15 -34.62 -18.98 -9.28
CA THR A 15 -34.96 -20.13 -8.43
C THR A 15 -33.75 -21.03 -8.20
N GLY A 16 -32.92 -21.28 -9.23
CA GLY A 16 -31.69 -22.08 -9.07
C GLY A 16 -30.69 -21.46 -8.08
N THR A 17 -30.51 -20.14 -8.09
CA THR A 17 -29.64 -19.46 -7.12
C THR A 17 -30.24 -19.43 -5.70
N LYS A 18 -31.57 -19.37 -5.57
CA LYS A 18 -32.25 -19.46 -4.27
C LYS A 18 -32.08 -20.84 -3.64
N ASP A 19 -32.19 -21.91 -4.42
CA ASP A 19 -31.99 -23.28 -3.93
C ASP A 19 -30.54 -23.57 -3.56
N ALA A 20 -29.57 -22.94 -4.23
CA ALA A 20 -28.17 -23.05 -3.85
C ALA A 20 -27.86 -22.39 -2.48
N LEU A 21 -28.65 -21.39 -2.07
CA LEU A 21 -28.48 -20.68 -0.81
C LEU A 21 -29.25 -21.32 0.36
N THR A 22 -30.33 -22.05 0.09
CA THR A 22 -31.09 -22.78 1.14
C THR A 22 -30.33 -24.00 1.67
N HIS A 23 -29.35 -24.52 0.92
CA HIS A 23 -28.49 -25.63 1.36
C HIS A 23 -27.26 -25.16 2.19
N VAL A 24 -27.05 -23.86 2.38
CA VAL A 24 -25.95 -23.35 3.23
C VAL A 24 -26.42 -23.26 4.69
N HIS A 25 -26.34 -24.38 5.40
CA HIS A 25 -26.47 -24.39 6.86
C HIS A 25 -25.23 -23.72 7.49
N MET A 26 -25.40 -22.49 7.99
CA MET A 26 -24.40 -21.79 8.80
C MET A 26 -24.40 -22.36 10.23
N ASP A 27 -23.67 -23.46 10.44
CA ASP A 27 -23.55 -24.12 11.75
C ASP A 27 -22.54 -23.43 12.70
N ARG A 28 -22.17 -22.18 12.42
CA ARG A 28 -21.29 -21.39 13.31
C ARG A 28 -21.97 -20.11 13.73
N ARG A 29 -22.48 -20.16 14.96
CA ARG A 29 -22.99 -18.99 15.65
C ARG A 29 -21.87 -17.96 15.90
N PRO A 30 -22.13 -16.66 15.69
CA PRO A 30 -21.14 -15.58 15.82
C PRO A 30 -20.64 -15.35 17.26
N GLU A 31 -21.30 -15.92 18.27
CA GLU A 31 -20.90 -15.75 19.68
C GLU A 31 -19.50 -16.33 20.00
N ALA A 32 -19.04 -17.34 19.25
CA ALA A 32 -17.75 -17.98 19.49
C ALA A 32 -16.53 -17.12 19.11
N ILE A 33 -16.71 -16.12 18.23
CA ILE A 33 -15.62 -15.25 17.76
C ILE A 33 -15.35 -14.12 18.77
N MET A 34 -16.37 -13.62 19.47
CA MET A 34 -16.19 -12.57 20.48
C MET A 34 -15.55 -13.07 21.77
N ALA A 35 -15.74 -14.34 22.14
CA ALA A 35 -15.14 -14.91 23.36
C ALA A 35 -13.60 -15.01 23.27
N ARG A 36 -13.04 -15.24 22.07
CA ARG A 36 -11.59 -15.42 21.87
C ARG A 36 -10.79 -14.12 22.03
N ALA A 37 -11.42 -12.96 21.82
CA ALA A 37 -10.76 -11.66 21.91
C ALA A 37 -10.58 -11.16 23.37
N ARG A 38 -11.50 -11.49 24.29
CA ARG A 38 -11.42 -11.05 25.70
C ARG A 38 -10.37 -11.81 26.51
N GLY A 39 -10.09 -13.08 26.20
CA GLY A 39 -9.13 -13.90 26.95
C GLY A 39 -7.66 -13.45 26.87
N ARG A 40 -7.27 -12.70 25.83
CA ARG A 40 -5.88 -12.20 25.67
C ARG A 40 -5.60 -10.92 26.45
N ARG A 41 -6.62 -10.12 26.79
CA ARG A 41 -6.42 -8.85 27.51
C ARG A 41 -6.24 -9.00 29.03
N LEU A 42 -6.56 -10.18 29.59
CA LEU A 42 -6.51 -10.41 31.03
C LEU A 42 -5.26 -11.15 31.53
N ARG A 43 -4.31 -11.51 30.65
CA ARG A 43 -3.05 -12.20 31.05
C ARG A 43 -1.80 -11.34 31.00
N GLY A 44 -1.94 -10.02 30.85
CA GLY A 44 -0.83 -9.07 30.77
C GLY A 44 -0.60 -8.23 32.02
N VAL A 45 -1.08 -8.66 33.20
CA VAL A 45 -0.80 -7.94 34.47
C VAL A 45 -0.17 -8.90 35.46
N ALA A 46 1.15 -9.01 35.36
CA ALA A 46 2.00 -9.52 36.43
C ALA A 46 3.29 -8.69 36.44
N GLY A 47 3.42 -7.84 37.46
CA GLY A 47 4.72 -7.61 38.09
C GLY A 47 5.43 -6.29 37.84
N VAL A 48 5.27 -5.38 38.83
CA VAL A 48 6.32 -4.59 39.49
C VAL A 48 7.17 -3.61 38.66
N GLY A 49 7.13 -2.32 39.04
CA GLY A 49 8.16 -1.35 38.65
C GLY A 49 7.79 0.10 38.96
N THR A 50 8.11 0.55 40.16
CA THR A 50 8.14 1.92 40.68
C THR A 50 8.62 3.02 39.72
N GLY A 51 7.93 4.18 39.73
CA GLY A 51 8.59 5.49 39.69
C GLY A 51 8.35 6.39 38.47
N GLY A 52 7.94 7.64 38.74
CA GLY A 52 8.50 8.81 38.03
C GLY A 52 7.63 9.50 36.98
N LEU A 53 7.17 10.70 37.31
CA LEU A 53 6.82 11.78 36.38
C LEU A 53 7.97 12.07 35.40
N ALA A 54 7.69 12.29 34.12
CA ALA A 54 8.41 13.29 33.30
C ALA A 54 7.69 13.58 31.97
N LEU A 55 7.21 14.81 31.82
CA LEU A 55 7.09 15.49 30.53
C LEU A 55 8.50 15.65 29.94
N ALA A 56 8.71 15.19 28.70
CA ALA A 56 9.92 15.54 27.97
C ALA A 56 9.61 15.70 26.48
N ILE A 57 9.61 16.96 26.04
CA ILE A 57 9.79 17.38 24.65
C ILE A 57 11.26 17.09 24.32
N GLY A 58 11.54 16.34 23.26
CA GLY A 58 12.91 16.01 22.86
C GLY A 58 13.06 15.93 21.34
N LEU A 59 13.45 17.05 20.73
CA LEU A 59 14.14 17.05 19.44
C LEU A 59 15.56 16.49 19.67
N ALA A 60 15.90 15.38 19.04
CA ALA A 60 17.28 14.90 18.98
C ALA A 60 17.75 14.91 17.53
N LEU A 61 18.47 15.97 17.14
CA LEU A 61 19.36 15.95 15.98
C LEU A 61 20.66 15.27 16.40
N SER A 62 20.84 14.00 16.06
CA SER A 62 22.14 13.34 16.16
C SER A 62 22.92 13.56 14.85
N LEU A 63 23.71 14.65 14.82
CA LEU A 63 24.88 14.74 13.96
C LEU A 63 26.01 13.93 14.61
N SER A 64 26.18 12.68 14.17
CA SER A 64 27.40 11.92 14.46
C SER A 64 28.32 11.98 13.24
N GLY A 65 29.03 13.09 13.13
CA GLY A 65 30.18 13.25 12.23
C GLY A 65 31.47 12.80 12.92
N GLY A 66 32.13 11.82 12.30
CA GLY A 66 33.59 11.70 12.16
C GLY A 66 34.49 11.61 13.39
N THR A 67 35.07 10.43 13.62
CA THR A 67 36.53 10.29 13.82
C THR A 67 37.02 8.99 13.19
N SER A 68 37.93 9.16 12.24
CA SER A 68 38.69 8.15 11.52
C SER A 68 39.74 7.45 12.40
N VAL A 69 39.83 6.13 12.30
CA VAL A 69 41.07 5.36 12.52
C VAL A 69 41.25 4.39 11.36
N ALA A 70 42.40 4.49 10.70
CA ALA A 70 42.79 3.70 9.54
C ALA A 70 43.38 2.36 9.97
N SER A 71 43.09 1.30 9.22
CA SER A 71 44.11 0.36 8.68
C SER A 71 43.46 -0.83 7.97
N GLY A 72 43.92 -1.11 6.75
CA GLY A 72 43.99 -2.48 6.22
C GLY A 72 43.07 -2.85 5.06
N GLY A 73 43.52 -2.59 3.83
CA GLY A 73 43.47 -3.58 2.74
C GLY A 73 42.25 -3.63 1.82
N HIS A 74 42.54 -3.50 0.52
CA HIS A 74 41.75 -3.79 -0.69
C HIS A 74 40.93 -2.63 -1.29
N PRO A 75 41.25 -2.18 -2.51
CA PRO A 75 40.34 -1.37 -3.32
C PRO A 75 39.26 -2.28 -3.89
N GLY A 76 38.28 -2.63 -3.06
CA GLY A 76 37.01 -3.16 -3.52
C GLY A 76 36.23 -2.03 -4.20
N ALA A 77 35.82 -2.26 -5.44
CA ALA A 77 34.98 -1.36 -6.22
C ALA A 77 33.78 -0.85 -5.40
N PRO A 78 33.29 0.39 -5.63
CA PRO A 78 32.06 0.85 -5.02
C PRO A 78 30.90 0.04 -5.60
N SER A 79 30.55 -1.05 -4.92
CA SER A 79 29.25 -1.68 -5.02
C SER A 79 28.24 -0.62 -4.63
N SER A 80 27.72 0.07 -5.64
CA SER A 80 26.63 1.04 -5.55
C SER A 80 25.33 0.26 -5.35
N SER A 81 25.30 -0.60 -4.33
CA SER A 81 24.06 -1.10 -3.77
C SER A 81 23.46 0.07 -3.02
N SER A 82 22.56 0.78 -3.71
CA SER A 82 21.70 1.82 -3.16
C SER A 82 21.04 1.28 -1.90
N ALA A 83 21.66 1.49 -0.75
CA ALA A 83 21.16 1.02 0.52
C ALA A 83 19.88 1.83 0.79
N THR A 84 18.73 1.15 0.74
CA THR A 84 17.44 1.72 1.15
C THR A 84 17.62 2.40 2.50
N ARG A 85 17.49 3.73 2.54
CA ARG A 85 17.58 4.48 3.79
C ARG A 85 16.33 4.19 4.61
N ALA A 86 16.50 3.93 5.90
CA ALA A 86 15.36 3.82 6.80
C ALA A 86 14.66 5.18 6.90
N VAL A 87 13.38 5.23 6.49
CA VAL A 87 12.53 6.43 6.54
C VAL A 87 11.33 6.16 7.43
N HIS A 88 11.04 7.11 8.33
CA HIS A 88 9.89 7.10 9.22
C HIS A 88 9.25 8.49 9.26
N VAL A 89 8.11 8.64 8.58
CA VAL A 89 7.34 9.88 8.52
C VAL A 89 5.89 9.55 8.83
N ASN A 90 5.31 10.25 9.80
CA ASN A 90 3.90 10.09 10.18
C ASN A 90 3.21 11.44 10.23
N LEU A 91 2.43 11.74 9.19
CA LEU A 91 1.61 12.95 9.07
C LEU A 91 0.14 12.58 9.15
N ALA A 92 -0.72 13.55 9.48
CA ALA A 92 -2.17 13.33 9.52
C ALA A 92 -2.72 12.79 8.17
N ALA A 93 -2.21 13.31 7.05
CA ALA A 93 -2.67 12.91 5.71
C ALA A 93 -2.08 11.57 5.24
N TRP A 94 -0.82 11.27 5.58
CA TRP A 94 -0.13 10.06 5.13
C TRP A 94 1.06 9.70 6.02
N SER A 95 1.50 8.45 5.94
CA SER A 95 2.72 7.98 6.60
C SER A 95 3.53 7.03 5.73
N VAL A 96 4.85 7.05 5.90
CA VAL A 96 5.82 6.15 5.26
C VAL A 96 6.73 5.60 6.35
N ASN A 97 6.77 4.28 6.52
CA ASN A 97 7.62 3.62 7.50
C ASN A 97 8.41 2.48 6.83
N THR A 98 9.72 2.49 7.00
CA THR A 98 10.58 1.40 6.54
C THR A 98 10.73 0.39 7.66
N SER A 99 10.26 -0.84 7.48
CA SER A 99 10.44 -1.91 8.47
C SER A 99 11.86 -2.48 8.42
N PRO A 100 12.32 -3.18 9.49
CA PRO A 100 13.68 -3.72 9.53
C PRO A 100 14.03 -4.72 8.42
N ASN A 101 13.02 -5.36 7.81
CA ASN A 101 13.20 -6.25 6.65
C ASN A 101 13.33 -5.48 5.31
N GLY A 102 13.27 -4.14 5.33
CA GLY A 102 13.40 -3.28 4.16
C GLY A 102 12.10 -3.08 3.37
N LEU A 103 10.95 -3.54 3.86
CA LEU A 103 9.66 -3.17 3.28
C LEU A 103 9.30 -1.73 3.67
N VAL A 104 8.59 -1.06 2.77
CA VAL A 104 8.09 0.30 2.99
C VAL A 104 6.59 0.23 3.13
N GLU A 105 6.09 0.48 4.35
CA GLU A 105 4.68 0.59 4.64
C GLU A 105 4.19 2.01 4.40
N VAL A 106 3.16 2.15 3.58
CA VAL A 106 2.56 3.44 3.23
C VAL A 106 1.11 3.42 3.63
N THR A 107 0.68 4.49 4.31
CA THR A 107 -0.74 4.74 4.57
C THR A 107 -1.09 6.10 4.00
N ILE A 108 -2.12 6.15 3.16
CA ILE A 108 -2.64 7.38 2.56
C ILE A 108 -4.09 7.52 3.02
N ARG A 109 -4.33 8.52 3.87
CA ARG A 109 -5.66 8.94 4.32
C ARG A 109 -6.18 10.06 3.42
N GLU A 110 -5.28 10.98 3.05
CA GLU A 110 -5.52 12.07 2.12
C GLU A 110 -4.27 12.29 1.25
N LEU A 111 -4.44 12.54 -0.06
CA LEU A 111 -3.33 12.86 -0.96
C LEU A 111 -2.96 14.35 -0.87
N LYS A 112 -2.46 14.77 0.30
CA LYS A 112 -1.94 16.11 0.53
C LYS A 112 -0.45 16.15 0.26
N ASP A 113 0.00 17.11 -0.57
CA ASP A 113 1.40 17.27 -0.96
C ASP A 113 2.01 15.99 -1.58
N PRO A 114 1.55 15.59 -2.77
CA PRO A 114 2.02 14.38 -3.43
C PRO A 114 3.52 14.45 -3.77
N ALA A 115 4.07 15.65 -4.02
CA ALA A 115 5.49 15.81 -4.30
C ALA A 115 6.36 15.42 -3.10
N ARG A 116 5.97 15.83 -1.88
CA ARG A 116 6.67 15.45 -0.65
C ARG A 116 6.54 13.96 -0.36
N LEU A 117 5.36 13.36 -0.59
CA LEU A 117 5.19 11.92 -0.43
C LEU A 117 6.08 11.14 -1.42
N ALA A 118 6.09 11.53 -2.70
CA ALA A 118 6.91 10.90 -3.72
C ALA A 118 8.41 10.97 -3.39
N LYS A 119 8.88 12.15 -2.95
CA LYS A 119 10.26 12.31 -2.49
C LYS A 119 10.59 11.42 -1.29
N THR A 120 9.68 11.37 -0.31
CA THR A 120 9.86 10.52 0.89
C THR A 120 9.97 9.04 0.53
N LEU A 121 9.19 8.58 -0.44
CA LEU A 121 9.27 7.23 -0.98
C LEU A 121 10.56 6.98 -1.76
N ALA A 122 11.01 7.95 -2.56
CA ALA A 122 12.28 7.88 -3.27
C ALA A 122 13.47 7.79 -2.30
N ASP A 123 13.45 8.53 -1.20
CA ASP A 123 14.45 8.45 -0.13
C ASP A 123 14.46 7.06 0.54
N ALA A 124 13.30 6.38 0.58
CA ALA A 124 13.15 4.98 1.00
C ALA A 124 13.46 3.96 -0.12
N GLY A 125 14.06 4.39 -1.23
CA GLY A 125 14.42 3.52 -2.35
C GLY A 125 13.26 3.11 -3.26
N VAL A 126 12.13 3.82 -3.20
CA VAL A 126 10.95 3.59 -4.06
C VAL A 126 10.73 4.81 -4.96
N PRO A 127 11.31 4.84 -6.17
CA PRO A 127 10.96 5.84 -7.17
C PRO A 127 9.47 5.69 -7.51
N VAL A 128 8.71 6.78 -7.41
CA VAL A 128 7.26 6.74 -7.56
C VAL A 128 6.71 7.94 -8.33
N VAL A 129 5.68 7.70 -9.12
CA VAL A 129 4.83 8.74 -9.70
C VAL A 129 3.44 8.63 -9.09
N LEU A 130 3.03 9.69 -8.40
CA LEU A 130 1.70 9.78 -7.80
C LEU A 130 0.77 10.53 -8.77
N THR A 131 -0.38 9.92 -9.07
CA THR A 131 -1.41 10.55 -9.88
C THR A 131 -2.73 10.60 -9.11
N SER A 132 -3.48 11.69 -9.31
CA SER A 132 -4.84 11.85 -8.80
C SER A 132 -5.85 11.66 -9.94
N GLY A 133 -7.00 11.08 -9.61
CA GLY A 133 -8.13 10.97 -10.53
C GLY A 133 -8.41 9.54 -10.98
N PRO A 134 -8.97 9.33 -12.19
CA PRO A 134 -9.27 8.00 -12.68
C PRO A 134 -8.01 7.15 -12.73
N VAL A 135 -8.21 5.86 -12.53
CA VAL A 135 -7.16 4.86 -12.37
C VAL A 135 -6.26 4.86 -13.62
N CYS A 136 -5.04 5.39 -13.52
CA CYS A 136 -4.04 5.30 -14.59
C CYS A 136 -3.48 3.88 -14.64
N ALA A 137 -3.40 3.33 -15.84
CA ALA A 137 -2.74 2.05 -16.12
C ALA A 137 -1.64 2.30 -17.15
N SER A 138 -0.53 1.58 -17.04
CA SER A 138 0.42 1.46 -18.12
C SER A 138 -0.19 0.60 -19.23
N SER A 139 0.28 0.83 -20.44
CA SER A 139 -0.06 0.01 -21.61
C SER A 139 0.73 -1.31 -21.67
N ASP A 140 1.61 -1.57 -20.69
CA ASP A 140 2.60 -2.65 -20.74
C ASP A 140 2.24 -3.79 -19.76
N GLY A 141 1.30 -4.65 -20.15
CA GLY A 141 0.79 -5.76 -19.32
C GLY A 141 1.83 -6.79 -18.85
N GLN A 142 3.08 -6.74 -19.34
CA GLN A 142 4.18 -7.59 -18.87
C GLN A 142 4.69 -7.17 -17.47
N LEU A 143 4.62 -5.88 -17.15
CA LEU A 143 5.04 -5.35 -15.85
C LEU A 143 3.96 -5.57 -14.77
N GLU A 144 2.70 -5.70 -15.18
CA GLU A 144 1.54 -5.93 -14.30
C GLU A 144 1.72 -7.18 -13.41
N LEU A 145 2.34 -8.25 -13.95
CA LEU A 145 2.64 -9.47 -13.17
C LEU A 145 3.66 -9.21 -12.05
N GLN A 146 4.61 -8.28 -12.26
CA GLN A 146 5.66 -7.92 -11.30
C GLN A 146 5.16 -6.92 -10.25
N VAL A 147 4.15 -6.12 -10.58
CA VAL A 147 3.55 -5.15 -9.64
C VAL A 147 3.15 -5.84 -8.34
N SER A 148 2.58 -7.04 -8.40
CA SER A 148 2.16 -7.80 -7.19
C SER A 148 3.32 -8.21 -6.26
N GLN A 149 4.53 -8.33 -6.79
CA GLN A 149 5.75 -8.62 -6.02
C GLN A 149 6.34 -7.35 -5.41
N VAL A 150 6.14 -6.21 -6.06
CA VAL A 150 6.60 -4.89 -5.63
C VAL A 150 5.66 -4.27 -4.62
N VAL A 151 4.35 -4.30 -4.84
CA VAL A 151 3.38 -3.64 -3.97
C VAL A 151 2.20 -4.55 -3.66
N ARG A 152 1.80 -4.54 -2.39
CA ARG A 152 0.66 -5.28 -1.89
C ARG A 152 -0.25 -4.34 -1.15
N LYS A 153 -1.52 -4.27 -1.56
CA LYS A 153 -2.56 -3.59 -0.79
C LYS A 153 -2.82 -4.37 0.49
N LEU A 154 -2.87 -3.66 1.61
CA LEU A 154 -3.16 -4.23 2.92
C LEU A 154 -4.55 -3.79 3.38
N PRO A 155 -5.26 -4.64 4.15
CA PRO A 155 -6.45 -4.21 4.85
C PRO A 155 -6.06 -3.20 5.94
N GLY A 156 -6.85 -2.14 6.12
CA GLY A 156 -6.61 -1.14 7.16
C GLY A 156 -7.81 -0.21 7.37
N PRO A 157 -7.95 0.38 8.57
CA PRO A 157 -9.06 1.29 8.85
C PRO A 157 -8.88 2.63 8.12
N GLY A 158 -9.91 3.05 7.38
CA GLY A 158 -10.10 4.45 6.97
C GLY A 158 -9.10 5.04 5.97
N GLY A 159 -8.37 4.21 5.21
CA GLY A 159 -7.41 4.71 4.21
C GLY A 159 -6.85 3.63 3.29
N LEU A 160 -6.05 4.07 2.33
CA LEU A 160 -5.29 3.19 1.46
C LEU A 160 -3.99 2.78 2.17
N VAL A 161 -3.92 1.53 2.60
CA VAL A 161 -2.71 0.95 3.21
C VAL A 161 -2.06 0.00 2.21
N MET A 162 -0.74 0.10 2.08
CA MET A 162 0.05 -0.77 1.20
C MET A 162 1.43 -1.03 1.78
N SER A 163 2.01 -2.16 1.39
CA SER A 163 3.42 -2.49 1.62
C SER A 163 4.12 -2.56 0.28
N ILE A 164 5.30 -1.94 0.19
CA ILE A 164 6.13 -1.90 -1.00
C ILE A 164 7.45 -2.61 -0.68
N ASN A 165 7.94 -3.45 -1.60
CA ASN A 165 9.21 -4.12 -1.55
C ASN A 165 10.18 -3.49 -2.55
N PRO A 166 11.05 -2.56 -2.13
CA PRO A 166 12.00 -1.89 -3.01
C PRO A 166 12.95 -2.88 -3.70
N LYS A 167 13.29 -4.00 -3.06
CA LYS A 167 14.20 -5.02 -3.62
C LYS A 167 13.60 -5.79 -4.78
N ALA A 168 12.27 -5.83 -4.90
CA ALA A 168 11.58 -6.45 -6.02
C ALA A 168 11.39 -5.48 -7.20
N MET A 169 11.74 -4.20 -7.05
CA MET A 169 11.61 -3.24 -8.14
C MET A 169 12.66 -3.50 -9.23
N PRO A 170 12.25 -3.65 -10.49
CA PRO A 170 13.20 -3.76 -11.59
C PRO A 170 14.06 -2.50 -11.71
N ALA A 171 15.33 -2.67 -12.09
CA ALA A 171 16.21 -1.53 -12.29
C ALA A 171 15.68 -0.58 -13.39
N GLY A 172 15.77 0.73 -13.15
CA GLY A 172 15.32 1.75 -14.11
C GLY A 172 13.81 1.93 -14.22
N THR A 173 13.02 1.31 -13.33
CA THR A 173 11.57 1.52 -13.26
C THR A 173 11.17 2.45 -12.12
N GLU A 174 9.95 2.95 -12.20
CA GLU A 174 9.27 3.67 -11.13
C GLU A 174 7.87 3.10 -10.93
N LEU A 175 7.42 3.11 -9.68
CA LEU A 175 6.10 2.66 -9.29
C LEU A 175 5.09 3.78 -9.59
N VAL A 176 4.05 3.48 -10.36
CA VAL A 176 2.92 4.38 -10.59
C VAL A 176 1.86 4.05 -9.55
N ILE A 177 1.41 5.06 -8.80
CA ILE A 177 0.30 4.90 -7.85
C ILE A 177 -0.78 5.91 -8.26
N GLY A 178 -1.84 5.40 -8.88
CA GLY A 178 -3.03 6.19 -9.22
C GLY A 178 -4.04 6.13 -8.10
N ILE A 179 -4.35 7.26 -7.48
CA ILE A 179 -5.25 7.36 -6.33
C ILE A 179 -6.55 8.03 -6.76
N GLY A 180 -7.66 7.35 -6.50
CA GLY A 180 -8.99 7.82 -6.84
C GLY A 180 -10.06 7.20 -5.94
N THR A 181 -11.32 7.28 -6.39
CA THR A 181 -12.43 6.57 -5.74
C THR A 181 -12.94 5.49 -6.67
N LEU A 182 -13.09 4.27 -6.17
CA LEU A 182 -13.76 3.21 -6.90
C LEU A 182 -15.13 2.97 -6.28
N ARG A 183 -16.12 2.75 -7.15
CA ARG A 183 -17.46 2.35 -6.76
C ARG A 183 -17.67 0.87 -7.11
N ILE A 184 -17.92 0.04 -6.11
CA ILE A 184 -18.24 -1.38 -6.27
C ILE A 184 -19.66 -1.58 -5.71
N GLY A 185 -20.63 -1.81 -6.59
CA GLY A 185 -22.04 -1.84 -6.23
C GLY A 185 -22.52 -0.50 -5.65
N SER A 186 -23.01 -0.52 -4.41
CA SER A 186 -23.43 0.68 -3.67
C SER A 186 -22.32 1.31 -2.84
N GLN A 187 -21.15 0.67 -2.71
CA GLN A 187 -20.04 1.18 -1.91
C GLN A 187 -19.11 2.04 -2.77
N GLN A 188 -18.80 3.24 -2.29
CA GLN A 188 -17.77 4.11 -2.84
C GLN A 188 -16.68 4.30 -1.79
N GLY A 189 -15.43 4.10 -2.18
CA GLY A 189 -14.30 4.23 -1.26
C GLY A 189 -13.01 4.59 -1.97
N PRO A 190 -11.97 4.99 -1.21
CA PRO A 190 -10.66 5.25 -1.76
C PRO A 190 -10.10 3.98 -2.38
N ALA A 191 -9.59 4.12 -3.60
CA ALA A 191 -8.94 3.06 -4.35
C ALA A 191 -7.62 3.55 -4.90
N ALA A 192 -6.73 2.59 -5.14
CA ALA A 192 -5.58 2.83 -5.97
C ALA A 192 -5.38 1.69 -6.95
N ALA A 193 -4.83 2.02 -8.10
CA ALA A 193 -4.11 1.05 -8.90
C ALA A 193 -2.63 1.36 -8.87
N PHE A 194 -1.91 0.31 -9.22
CA PHE A 194 -0.48 0.24 -9.17
C PHE A 194 0.00 -0.21 -10.52
N ASP A 195 1.10 0.37 -10.97
CA ASP A 195 1.81 -0.10 -12.13
C ASP A 195 3.30 0.11 -11.99
N LEU A 196 4.08 -0.53 -12.85
CA LEU A 196 5.49 -0.25 -13.03
C LEU A 196 5.71 0.30 -14.43
N GLN A 197 6.51 1.34 -14.55
CA GLN A 197 6.90 1.87 -15.85
C GLN A 197 8.40 2.16 -15.89
N LYS A 198 8.98 2.22 -17.08
CA LYS A 198 10.34 2.77 -17.23
C LYS A 198 10.32 4.23 -16.82
N LYS A 199 11.33 4.64 -16.05
CA LYS A 199 11.44 6.00 -15.53
C LYS A 199 11.34 7.04 -16.66
N GLY A 200 10.45 8.01 -16.49
CA GLY A 200 10.24 9.09 -17.46
C GLY A 200 9.35 8.74 -18.66
N SER A 201 8.75 7.55 -18.68
CA SER A 201 7.78 7.18 -19.71
C SER A 201 6.48 7.98 -19.56
N PRO A 202 5.78 8.29 -20.66
CA PRO A 202 4.49 8.97 -20.60
C PRO A 202 3.43 8.05 -19.98
N LEU A 203 2.65 8.58 -19.04
CA LEU A 203 1.52 7.89 -18.42
C LEU A 203 0.26 8.02 -19.26
N ASN A 204 -0.40 6.90 -19.54
CA ASN A 204 -1.72 6.89 -20.17
C ASN A 204 -2.82 6.90 -19.09
N CYS A 205 -3.29 8.10 -18.75
CA CYS A 205 -4.39 8.26 -17.80
C CYS A 205 -5.70 8.50 -18.57
N PRO A 206 -6.72 7.63 -18.42
CA PRO A 206 -8.00 7.85 -19.07
C PRO A 206 -8.58 9.21 -18.63
N GLY A 207 -8.95 10.06 -19.58
CA GLY A 207 -9.52 11.39 -19.30
C GLY A 207 -8.53 12.54 -19.17
N LYS A 208 -7.21 12.34 -19.35
CA LYS A 208 -6.32 13.48 -19.65
C LYS A 208 -6.49 13.88 -21.12
N PRO A 209 -6.77 15.15 -21.45
CA PRO A 209 -6.62 15.60 -22.83
C PRO A 209 -5.18 15.34 -23.27
N LYS A 210 -5.01 14.68 -24.42
CA LYS A 210 -3.69 14.53 -25.06
C LYS A 210 -3.04 15.90 -25.10
N ALA A 211 -1.85 16.04 -24.49
CA ALA A 211 -1.07 17.25 -24.67
C ALA A 211 -0.90 17.46 -26.17
N ALA A 212 -1.46 18.56 -26.69
CA ALA A 212 -1.32 18.91 -28.09
C ALA A 212 0.17 19.14 -28.35
N THR A 213 0.76 18.28 -29.16
CA THR A 213 2.06 18.51 -29.77
C THR A 213 1.87 19.66 -30.76
N ASN A 214 2.48 20.81 -30.47
CA ASN A 214 2.76 21.85 -31.48
C ASN A 214 4.05 21.47 -32.20
#